data_AF-A0A244ESC2-F1
#
_entry.id   AF-A0A244ESC2-F1
#
_cell.length_a   1.000
_cell.length_b   1.000
_cell.length_c   1.000
_cell.angle_alpha   90.00
_cell.angle_beta   90.00
_cell.angle_gamma   90.00
#
_symmetry.space_group_name_H-M   'P 1'
#
loop_
_entity.id
_entity.type
_entity.pdbx_description
1 polymer ?
#
loop_
_entity_poly.entity_id
_entity_poly.type
_entity_poly.pdbx_seq_one_letter_code
_entity_poly.pdbx_strand_id
1 'polypeptide(L)'
;MNNHATPSAIAKQENAAEIKEKIQAFLVSELSEWSIDPDQVYINAVNDPEEGIVIFSASLAEDAWNRVYENDAPSYSPRTAGLFTVAYSYADEHRLAAPDLAKISEVIGQLVNDLG
;
A
#
# COMPACT_ATOMS: atom_id res chain seq x y z
N MET A 1 9.42 20.41 -16.62
CA MET A 1 9.04 19.33 -17.56
C MET A 1 7.58 19.02 -17.30
N ASN A 2 6.80 18.85 -18.35
CA ASN A 2 5.35 19.04 -18.35
C ASN A 2 4.61 17.92 -17.59
N ASN A 3 3.79 18.31 -16.60
CA ASN A 3 2.84 17.43 -15.94
C ASN A 3 1.76 17.03 -16.96
N HIS A 4 1.96 15.92 -17.66
CA HIS A 4 0.86 15.21 -18.32
C HIS A 4 0.08 14.43 -17.26
N ALA A 5 -0.50 15.14 -16.29
CA ALA A 5 -1.55 14.53 -15.47
C ALA A 5 -2.73 14.25 -16.40
N THR A 6 -3.13 12.98 -16.50
CA THR A 6 -4.35 12.60 -17.20
C THR A 6 -5.56 13.28 -16.52
N PRO A 7 -6.67 13.52 -17.24
CA PRO A 7 -7.87 14.11 -16.64
C PRO A 7 -8.35 13.38 -15.37
N SER A 8 -8.13 12.06 -15.28
CA SER A 8 -8.41 11.25 -14.09
C SER A 8 -7.49 11.59 -12.91
N ALA A 9 -6.19 11.77 -13.14
CA ALA A 9 -5.25 12.15 -12.09
C ALA A 9 -5.54 13.55 -11.51
N ILE A 10 -5.95 14.51 -12.35
CA ILE A 10 -6.35 15.85 -11.90
C ILE A 10 -7.61 15.77 -11.03
N ALA A 11 -8.64 15.06 -11.48
CA ALA A 11 -9.88 14.90 -10.71
C ALA A 11 -9.64 14.19 -9.36
N LYS A 12 -8.74 13.19 -9.31
CA LYS A 12 -8.36 12.53 -8.06
C LYS A 12 -7.58 13.45 -7.13
N GLN A 13 -6.71 14.29 -7.68
CA GLN A 13 -5.96 15.26 -6.88
C GLN A 13 -6.89 16.32 -6.26
N GLU A 14 -7.89 16.78 -7.00
CA GLU A 14 -8.91 17.73 -6.49
C GLU A 14 -9.78 17.11 -5.39
N ASN A 15 -10.07 15.81 -5.48
CA ASN A 15 -10.86 15.06 -4.50
C ASN A 15 -9.99 14.20 -3.55
N ALA A 16 -8.70 14.51 -3.43
CA ALA A 16 -7.74 13.63 -2.77
C ALA A 16 -8.11 13.33 -1.32
N ALA A 17 -8.63 14.32 -0.59
CA ALA A 17 -9.07 14.13 0.79
C ALA A 17 -10.21 13.10 0.90
N GLU A 18 -11.24 13.22 0.07
CA GLU A 18 -12.39 12.30 0.08
C GLU A 18 -11.96 10.88 -0.34
N ILE A 19 -11.11 10.75 -1.36
CA ILE A 19 -10.61 9.46 -1.82
C ILE A 19 -9.75 8.80 -0.74
N LYS A 20 -8.86 9.56 -0.09
CA LYS A 20 -8.05 9.05 1.01
C LYS A 20 -8.90 8.62 2.20
N GLU A 21 -9.96 9.34 2.54
CA GLU A 21 -10.92 8.91 3.57
C GLU A 21 -11.63 7.60 3.19
N LYS A 22 -12.04 7.44 1.93
CA LYS A 22 -12.64 6.18 1.43
C LYS A 22 -11.67 5.01 1.49
N ILE A 23 -10.42 5.23 1.06
CA ILE A 23 -9.34 4.24 1.15
C ILE A 23 -9.14 3.83 2.62
N GLN A 24 -9.01 4.81 3.51
CA GLN A 24 -8.81 4.56 4.93
C GLN A 24 -9.94 3.74 5.53
N ALA A 25 -11.19 4.15 5.30
CA ALA A 25 -12.36 3.47 5.83
C ALA A 25 -12.46 2.02 5.32
N PHE A 26 -12.15 1.79 4.05
CA PHE A 26 -12.14 0.46 3.45
C PHE A 26 -11.04 -0.42 4.05
N LEU A 27 -9.80 0.08 4.12
CA LEU A 27 -8.67 -0.67 4.68
C LEU A 27 -8.90 -1.02 6.16
N VAL A 28 -9.39 -0.08 6.97
CA VAL A 28 -9.73 -0.34 8.38
C VAL A 28 -10.79 -1.42 8.50
N SER A 29 -11.81 -1.41 7.64
CA SER A 29 -12.85 -2.44 7.63
C SER A 29 -12.29 -3.81 7.28
N GLU A 30 -11.60 -3.91 6.15
CA GLU A 30 -11.09 -5.18 5.61
C GLU A 30 -9.97 -5.77 6.49
N LEU A 31 -9.15 -4.93 7.10
CA LEU A 31 -7.99 -5.38 7.90
C LEU A 31 -8.28 -5.46 9.40
N SER A 32 -9.51 -5.16 9.81
CA SER A 32 -9.95 -5.21 11.22
C SER A 32 -9.77 -6.59 11.86
N GLU A 33 -9.93 -7.67 11.08
CA GLU A 33 -9.74 -9.05 11.55
C GLU A 33 -8.33 -9.27 12.12
N TRP A 34 -7.32 -8.62 11.54
CA TRP A 34 -5.92 -8.72 11.98
C TRP A 34 -5.50 -7.62 12.96
N SER A 35 -6.44 -6.77 13.39
CA SER A 35 -6.14 -5.60 14.24
C SER A 35 -5.05 -4.69 13.65
N ILE A 36 -5.03 -4.57 12.33
CA ILE A 36 -4.05 -3.74 11.61
C ILE A 36 -4.58 -2.32 11.46
N ASP A 37 -3.73 -1.36 11.84
CA ASP A 37 -3.91 0.04 11.50
C ASP A 37 -3.19 0.34 10.17
N PRO A 38 -3.93 0.71 9.09
CA PRO A 38 -3.36 0.96 7.78
C PRO A 38 -2.31 2.09 7.72
N ASP A 39 -2.29 3.00 8.71
CA ASP A 39 -1.30 4.08 8.80
C ASP A 39 -0.02 3.68 9.56
N GLN A 40 -0.10 2.61 10.36
CA GLN A 40 1.00 2.14 11.22
C GLN A 40 1.61 0.82 10.75
N VAL A 41 1.05 0.22 9.70
CA VAL A 41 1.62 -0.95 9.03
C VAL A 41 2.15 -0.55 7.67
N TYR A 42 3.35 -1.02 7.38
CA TYR A 42 4.15 -0.64 6.23
C TYR A 42 4.38 -1.84 5.33
N ILE A 43 4.28 -1.62 4.01
CA ILE A 43 4.86 -2.52 3.02
C ILE A 43 6.31 -2.09 2.84
N ASN A 44 7.24 -2.93 3.26
CA ASN A 44 8.65 -2.72 2.98
C ASN A 44 9.10 -3.74 1.94
N ALA A 45 9.82 -3.27 0.93
CA ALA A 45 10.43 -4.13 -0.07
C ALA A 45 11.92 -3.86 -0.22
N VAL A 46 12.67 -4.93 -0.43
CA VAL A 46 14.12 -4.97 -0.62
C VAL A 46 14.46 -5.29 -2.07
N ASN A 47 15.63 -4.86 -2.53
CA ASN A 47 16.13 -5.26 -3.85
C ASN A 47 16.52 -6.74 -3.87
N ASP A 48 17.21 -7.17 -2.82
CA ASP A 48 17.67 -8.54 -2.62
C ASP A 48 17.45 -8.97 -1.15
N PRO A 49 16.84 -10.14 -0.89
CA PRO A 49 16.58 -10.61 0.46
C PRO A 49 17.84 -10.99 1.26
N GLU A 50 18.95 -11.33 0.59
CA GLU A 50 20.24 -11.62 1.25
C GLU A 50 20.94 -10.33 1.70
N GLU A 51 20.79 -9.23 0.96
CA GLU A 51 21.33 -7.93 1.35
C GLU A 51 20.43 -7.21 2.38
N GLY A 52 19.12 -7.43 2.34
CA GLY A 52 18.16 -6.85 3.27
C GLY A 52 18.01 -5.33 3.16
N ILE A 53 18.53 -4.72 2.10
CA ILE A 53 18.48 -3.27 1.87
C ILE A 53 17.08 -2.88 1.38
N VAL A 54 16.34 -2.15 2.22
CA VAL A 54 15.00 -1.66 1.89
C VAL A 54 15.09 -0.55 0.84
N ILE A 55 14.41 -0.77 -0.29
CA ILE A 55 14.34 0.17 -1.44
C ILE A 55 12.98 0.84 -1.55
N PHE A 56 11.97 0.30 -0.88
CA PHE A 56 10.61 0.83 -0.87
C PHE A 56 10.02 0.65 0.53
N SER A 57 9.36 1.67 1.03
CA SER A 57 8.60 1.65 2.28
C SER A 57 7.46 2.66 2.16
N ALA A 58 6.24 2.20 2.39
CA ALA A 58 5.04 3.03 2.43
C ALA A 58 4.06 2.41 3.43
N SER A 59 3.24 3.23 4.11
CA SER A 59 2.12 2.69 4.88
C SER A 59 1.11 2.03 3.95
N LEU A 60 0.25 1.14 4.46
CA LEU A 60 -0.79 0.53 3.64
C LEU A 60 -1.74 1.59 3.05
N ALA A 61 -2.07 2.61 3.81
CA ALA A 61 -2.87 3.74 3.34
C ALA A 61 -2.17 4.55 2.23
N GLU A 62 -0.86 4.80 2.38
CA GLU A 62 -0.07 5.54 1.39
C GLU A 62 0.12 4.74 0.10
N ASP A 63 0.48 3.47 0.19
CA ASP A 63 0.61 2.60 -0.99
C ASP A 63 -0.75 2.49 -1.70
N ALA A 64 -1.84 2.25 -0.98
CA ALA A 64 -3.17 2.19 -1.59
C ALA A 64 -3.55 3.49 -2.32
N TRP A 65 -3.27 4.65 -1.73
CA TRP A 65 -3.46 5.93 -2.41
C TRP A 65 -2.64 6.03 -3.70
N ASN A 66 -1.36 5.66 -3.66
CA ASN A 66 -0.49 5.71 -4.84
C ASN A 66 -1.02 4.79 -5.96
N ARG A 67 -1.44 3.56 -5.61
CA ARG A 67 -2.03 2.60 -6.55
C ARG A 67 -3.32 3.12 -7.18
N VAL A 68 -4.23 3.65 -6.36
CA VAL A 68 -5.48 4.26 -6.83
C VAL A 68 -5.21 5.48 -7.70
N TYR A 69 -4.24 6.32 -7.32
CA TYR A 69 -3.88 7.50 -8.08
C TYR A 69 -3.31 7.14 -9.46
N GLU A 70 -2.44 6.13 -9.53
CA GLU A 70 -1.76 5.68 -10.74
C GLU A 70 -2.58 4.71 -11.61
N ASN A 71 -3.70 4.20 -11.11
CA ASN A 71 -4.48 3.14 -11.76
C ASN A 71 -3.70 1.84 -11.98
N ASP A 72 -2.84 1.53 -11.02
CA ASP A 72 -1.97 0.38 -11.07
C ASP A 72 -2.30 -0.56 -9.91
N ALA A 73 -2.82 -1.74 -10.25
CA ALA A 73 -3.11 -2.76 -9.24
C ALA A 73 -1.78 -3.37 -8.74
N PRO A 74 -1.57 -3.47 -7.42
CA PRO A 74 -0.29 -3.92 -6.90
C PRO A 74 -0.08 -5.43 -7.07
N SER A 75 1.16 -5.79 -7.39
CA SER A 75 1.66 -7.16 -7.35
C SER A 75 2.92 -7.22 -6.48
N TYR A 76 2.77 -7.59 -5.21
CA TYR A 76 3.90 -7.69 -4.29
C TYR A 76 4.56 -9.06 -4.38
N SER A 77 5.89 -9.08 -4.44
CA SER A 77 6.67 -10.31 -4.41
C SER A 77 6.91 -10.74 -2.95
N PRO A 78 6.42 -11.90 -2.49
CA PRO A 78 6.67 -12.36 -1.12
C PRO A 78 8.14 -12.73 -0.85
N ARG A 79 8.96 -12.84 -1.90
CA ARG A 79 10.41 -13.03 -1.77
C ARG A 79 11.12 -11.75 -1.34
N THR A 80 10.61 -10.59 -1.76
CA THR A 80 11.31 -9.30 -1.66
C THR A 80 10.49 -8.24 -0.94
N ALA A 81 9.26 -8.53 -0.52
CA ALA A 81 8.41 -7.63 0.23
C ALA A 81 7.84 -8.31 1.47
N GLY A 82 7.34 -7.50 2.40
CA GLY A 82 6.64 -7.95 3.59
C GLY A 82 5.86 -6.83 4.26
N LEU A 83 5.01 -7.21 5.20
CA LEU A 83 4.33 -6.27 6.09
C LEU A 83 5.14 -6.09 7.36
N PHE A 84 5.29 -4.84 7.79
CA PHE A 84 6.09 -4.48 8.95
C PHE A 84 5.42 -3.41 9.79
N THR A 85 5.67 -3.42 11.10
CA THR A 85 5.21 -2.36 12.01
C THR A 85 6.14 -1.15 12.03
N VAL A 86 7.29 -1.24 11.37
CA VAL A 86 8.32 -0.19 11.33
C VAL A 86 8.70 0.10 9.88
N ALA A 87 8.59 1.36 9.48
CA ALA A 87 9.02 1.82 8.16
C ALA A 87 10.52 1.59 7.94
N TYR A 88 10.92 1.32 6.69
CA TYR A 88 12.30 1.06 6.28
C TYR A 88 13.02 -0.06 7.05
N SER A 89 12.28 -0.99 7.65
CA SER A 89 12.85 -2.14 8.34
C SER A 89 12.57 -3.44 7.59
N TYR A 90 13.56 -4.33 7.57
CA TYR A 90 13.41 -5.70 7.08
C TYR A 90 13.72 -6.74 8.16
N ALA A 91 13.76 -6.32 9.42
CA ALA A 91 13.99 -7.19 10.57
C ALA A 91 12.74 -8.04 10.85
N ASP A 92 12.94 -9.34 11.10
CA ASP A 92 11.84 -10.28 11.34
C ASP A 92 11.03 -9.93 12.61
N GLU A 93 11.62 -9.26 13.60
CA GLU A 93 10.92 -8.81 14.80
C GLU A 93 9.85 -7.74 14.53
N HIS A 94 9.99 -7.01 13.42
CA HIS A 94 9.00 -6.04 12.97
C HIS A 94 8.02 -6.62 11.95
N ARG A 95 8.25 -7.85 11.47
CA ARG A 95 7.48 -8.47 10.40
C ARG A 95 6.15 -8.99 10.94
N LEU A 96 5.07 -8.69 10.23
CA LEU A 96 3.75 -9.28 10.50
C LEU A 96 3.61 -10.62 9.79
N ALA A 97 3.08 -11.62 10.51
CA ALA A 97 2.83 -12.95 9.97
C ALA A 97 1.51 -13.05 9.17
N ALA A 98 0.55 -12.16 9.44
CA ALA A 98 -0.74 -12.11 8.79
C ALA A 98 -1.27 -10.66 8.73
N PRO A 99 -2.09 -10.31 7.72
CA PRO A 99 -2.44 -11.12 6.56
C PRO A 99 -1.25 -11.28 5.60
N ASP A 100 -1.36 -12.20 4.66
CA ASP A 100 -0.34 -12.35 3.62
C ASP A 100 -0.42 -11.22 2.57
N LEU A 101 0.65 -11.08 1.79
CA LEU A 101 0.73 -10.07 0.76
C LEU A 101 -0.26 -10.30 -0.40
N ALA A 102 -0.74 -11.53 -0.61
CA ALA A 102 -1.74 -11.79 -1.64
C ALA A 102 -3.09 -11.18 -1.25
N LYS A 103 -3.49 -11.31 0.03
CA LYS A 103 -4.67 -10.64 0.56
C LYS A 103 -4.53 -9.12 0.52
N ILE A 104 -3.35 -8.58 0.84
CA ILE A 104 -3.11 -7.13 0.72
C ILE A 104 -3.21 -6.66 -0.75
N SER A 105 -2.61 -7.40 -1.68
CA SER A 105 -2.73 -7.14 -3.12
C SER A 105 -4.18 -7.17 -3.59
N GLU A 106 -4.99 -8.13 -3.12
CA GLU A 106 -6.42 -8.24 -3.43
C GLU A 106 -7.20 -7.01 -2.92
N VAL A 107 -7.04 -6.66 -1.65
CA VAL A 107 -7.73 -5.54 -1.00
C VAL A 107 -7.40 -4.22 -1.70
N ILE A 108 -6.12 -3.95 -1.97
CA ILE A 108 -5.71 -2.72 -2.65
C ILE A 108 -6.10 -2.76 -4.13
N GLY A 109 -6.02 -3.91 -4.78
CA GLY A 109 -6.51 -4.08 -6.16
C GLY A 109 -8.00 -3.78 -6.30
N GLN A 110 -8.81 -4.11 -5.29
CA GLN A 110 -10.22 -3.71 -5.26
C GLN A 110 -10.39 -2.20 -5.17
N LEU A 111 -9.63 -1.51 -4.31
CA LEU A 111 -9.63 -0.05 -4.25
C LEU A 111 -9.27 0.59 -5.60
N VAL A 112 -8.29 0.04 -6.31
CA VAL A 112 -7.92 0.52 -7.66
C VAL A 112 -9.07 0.34 -8.66
N ASN A 113 -9.81 -0.78 -8.60
CA ASN A 113 -10.97 -0.97 -9.47
C ASN A 113 -12.14 -0.03 -9.13
N ASP A 114 -12.33 0.27 -7.84
CA ASP A 114 -13.47 1.05 -7.36
C ASP A 114 -13.24 2.58 -7.45
N LEU A 115 -11.98 3.02 -7.30
CA LEU A 115 -11.60 4.45 -7.18
C LEU A 115 -10.61 4.91 -8.26
N GLY A 116 -10.16 4.00 -9.14
CA GLY A 116 -9.25 4.28 -10.26
C GLY A 116 -9.87 5.04 -11.43
#